data_AF-A0A967B2T8-F1
#
_entry.id   AF-A0A967B2T8-F1
#
_cell.length_a   1.000
_cell.length_b   1.000
_cell.length_c   1.000
_cell.angle_alpha   90.00
_cell.angle_beta   90.00
_cell.angle_gamma   90.00
#
_symmetry.space_group_name_H-M   'P 1'
#
loop_
_entity.id
_entity.type
_entity.pdbx_description
1 polymer ?
#
loop_
_entity_poly.entity_id
_entity_poly.type
_entity_poly.pdbx_seq_one_letter_code
_entity_poly.pdbx_strand_id
1 'polypeptide(L)'
;MAVARDGIETATQTPRRQWKNRLRAVALCLALAACQASPAVSLRPTPHSLIYSYMMAHGMARGAVMSGGMTPRQIMELIVVDHAALLAVAREMAEPSGGNMHAANDAIIRLVALTQPVDGKPQAPAQPRMPLTP
;
A
#
# COMPACT_ATOMS: atom_id res chain seq x y z
N MET A 1 -33.38 9.46 69.27
CA MET A 1 -32.70 8.64 68.24
C MET A 1 -32.83 9.35 66.92
N ALA A 2 -31.71 9.50 66.23
CA ALA A 2 -31.48 10.48 65.18
C ALA A 2 -31.43 9.82 63.79
N VAL A 3 -31.87 10.62 62.81
CA VAL A 3 -31.29 10.83 61.46
C VAL A 3 -31.61 9.87 60.31
N ALA A 4 -32.12 10.53 59.27
CA ALA A 4 -32.41 10.20 57.88
C ALA A 4 -31.20 9.86 56.99
N ARG A 5 -31.43 9.20 55.85
CA ARG A 5 -31.44 9.84 54.50
C ARG A 5 -31.59 8.84 53.33
N ASP A 6 -32.45 9.25 52.39
CA ASP A 6 -32.34 9.32 50.91
C ASP A 6 -31.68 8.12 50.17
N GLY A 7 -32.20 7.58 49.07
CA GLY A 7 -33.13 8.06 48.06
C GLY A 7 -32.69 7.41 46.73
N ILE A 8 -33.57 6.62 46.11
CA ILE A 8 -33.26 5.82 44.91
C ILE A 8 -33.50 6.69 43.67
N GLU A 9 -32.43 7.12 42.99
CA GLU A 9 -32.51 7.79 41.69
C GLU A 9 -32.50 6.75 40.54
N THR A 10 -33.69 6.52 39.97
CA THR A 10 -33.88 5.85 38.68
C THR A 10 -33.64 6.84 37.53
N ALA A 11 -32.49 6.76 36.86
CA ALA A 11 -32.22 7.53 35.65
C ALA A 11 -32.64 6.74 34.39
N THR A 12 -33.81 7.08 33.86
CA THR A 12 -34.37 6.62 32.58
C THR A 12 -33.48 7.05 31.40
N GLN A 13 -32.82 6.08 30.76
CA GLN A 13 -32.01 6.29 29.57
C GLN A 13 -32.91 6.34 28.32
N THR A 14 -32.95 7.50 27.64
CA THR A 14 -33.87 7.79 26.54
C THR A 14 -33.44 7.15 25.20
N PRO A 15 -34.27 6.30 24.56
CA PRO A 15 -33.90 5.54 23.34
C PRO A 15 -33.69 6.44 22.10
N ARG A 16 -34.25 7.65 22.11
CA ARG A 16 -34.22 8.59 20.99
C ARG A 16 -32.83 9.20 20.72
N ARG A 17 -31.98 9.30 21.75
CA ARG A 17 -30.63 9.87 21.64
C ARG A 17 -29.62 8.86 21.10
N GLN A 18 -29.77 7.57 21.43
CA GLN A 18 -28.95 6.50 20.87
C GLN A 18 -29.13 6.37 19.35
N TRP A 19 -30.36 6.49 18.85
CA TRP A 19 -30.64 6.34 17.41
C TRP A 19 -30.02 7.46 16.57
N LYS A 20 -30.06 8.71 17.07
CA LYS A 20 -29.36 9.84 16.45
C LYS A 20 -27.85 9.65 16.43
N ASN A 21 -27.27 9.10 17.50
CA ASN A 21 -25.83 8.84 17.56
C ASN A 21 -25.40 7.73 16.60
N ARG A 22 -26.23 6.69 16.44
CA ARG A 22 -26.01 5.61 15.45
C ARG A 22 -26.11 6.11 14.00
N LEU A 23 -27.09 6.95 13.70
CA LEU A 23 -27.22 7.58 12.38
C LEU A 23 -26.02 8.46 12.02
N ARG A 24 -25.51 9.24 13.00
CA ARG A 24 -24.30 10.04 12.82
C ARG A 24 -23.06 9.17 12.58
N ALA A 25 -22.92 8.07 13.30
CA ALA A 25 -21.80 7.14 13.11
C ALA A 25 -21.84 6.50 11.71
N VAL A 26 -23.01 6.07 11.24
CA VAL A 26 -23.18 5.51 9.89
C VAL A 26 -22.87 6.55 8.82
N ALA A 27 -23.33 7.79 8.98
CA ALA A 27 -23.02 8.87 8.04
C ALA A 27 -21.52 9.19 7.99
N LEU A 28 -20.83 9.17 9.14
CA LEU A 28 -19.39 9.37 9.21
C LEU A 28 -18.62 8.23 8.52
N CYS A 29 -19.03 6.97 8.75
CA CYS A 29 -18.42 5.82 8.08
C CYS A 29 -18.63 5.84 6.56
N LEU A 30 -19.82 6.25 6.09
CA LEU A 30 -20.10 6.39 4.66
C LEU A 30 -19.28 7.53 4.01
N ALA A 31 -19.09 8.64 4.71
CA ALA A 31 -18.24 9.73 4.24
C ALA A 31 -16.76 9.31 4.14
N LEU A 32 -16.27 8.49 5.07
CA LEU A 32 -14.92 7.92 5.01
C LEU A 32 -14.78 6.87 3.88
N ALA A 33 -15.80 6.04 3.65
CA ALA A 33 -15.80 5.06 2.57
C ALA A 33 -15.84 5.70 1.17
N ALA A 34 -16.54 6.84 1.02
CA ALA A 34 -16.59 7.58 -0.24
C ALA A 34 -15.23 8.21 -0.62
N CYS A 35 -14.30 8.39 0.33
CA CYS A 35 -12.97 8.95 0.08
C CYS A 35 -12.00 7.94 -0.58
N GLN A 36 -12.37 6.65 -0.65
CA GLN A 36 -11.59 5.61 -1.33
C GLN A 36 -12.04 5.36 -2.78
N ALA A 37 -13.03 6.10 -3.27
CA ALA A 37 -13.40 6.10 -4.67
C ALA A 37 -12.38 6.91 -5.49
N SER A 38 -11.15 6.41 -5.57
CA SER A 38 -10.18 6.88 -6.54
C SER A 38 -10.79 6.68 -7.92
N PRO A 39 -11.00 7.73 -8.73
CA PRO A 39 -11.42 7.53 -10.11
C PRO A 39 -10.40 6.60 -10.76
N ALA A 40 -10.87 5.53 -11.39
CA ALA A 40 -10.03 4.68 -12.22
C ALA A 40 -9.54 5.52 -13.40
N VAL A 41 -8.46 6.26 -13.21
CA VAL A 41 -7.79 6.98 -14.28
C VAL A 41 -7.20 5.89 -15.17
N SER A 42 -7.88 5.63 -16.29
CA SER A 42 -7.38 4.77 -17.35
C SER A 42 -6.19 5.45 -18.02
N LEU A 43 -5.04 5.42 -17.36
CA LEU A 43 -3.77 5.82 -17.94
C LEU A 43 -3.44 4.78 -19.00
N ARG A 44 -3.78 5.05 -20.26
CA ARG A 44 -3.26 4.27 -21.37
C ARG A 44 -1.73 4.32 -21.25
N PRO A 45 -1.04 3.17 -21.09
CA PRO A 45 0.40 3.17 -20.97
C PRO A 45 1.02 3.86 -22.18
N THR A 46 1.86 4.85 -21.92
CA THR A 46 2.71 5.52 -22.90
C THR A 46 4.16 5.08 -22.67
N PRO A 47 5.06 5.18 -23.67
CA PRO A 47 6.46 4.85 -23.47
C PRO A 47 7.10 5.62 -22.31
N HIS A 48 6.75 6.90 -22.14
CA HIS A 48 7.22 7.69 -21.00
C HIS A 48 6.69 7.20 -19.66
N SER A 49 5.41 6.80 -19.57
CA SER A 49 4.88 6.25 -18.33
C SER A 49 5.50 4.89 -18.00
N LEU A 50 5.89 4.08 -18.99
CA LEU A 50 6.60 2.83 -18.75
C LEU A 50 7.96 3.04 -18.08
N ILE A 51 8.75 4.02 -18.55
CA ILE A 51 10.03 4.36 -17.92
C ILE A 51 9.80 4.73 -16.46
N TYR A 52 8.83 5.61 -16.20
CA TYR A 52 8.51 6.04 -14.84
C TYR A 52 8.09 4.87 -13.95
N SER A 53 7.19 4.01 -14.44
CA SER A 53 6.73 2.82 -13.72
C SER A 53 7.86 1.85 -13.44
N TYR A 54 8.78 1.65 -14.38
CA TYR A 54 9.98 0.84 -14.16
C TYR A 54 10.89 1.44 -13.10
N MET A 55 11.18 2.75 -13.15
CA MET A 55 12.02 3.41 -12.15
C MET A 55 11.43 3.26 -10.73
N MET A 56 10.11 3.34 -10.60
CA MET A 56 9.43 3.11 -9.31
C MET A 56 9.56 1.66 -8.86
N ALA A 57 9.28 0.69 -9.73
CA ALA A 57 9.40 -0.72 -9.42
C ALA A 57 10.84 -1.12 -9.05
N HIS A 58 11.83 -0.58 -9.76
CA HIS A 58 13.25 -0.77 -9.45
C HIS A 58 13.62 -0.15 -8.08
N GLY A 59 13.07 1.02 -7.76
CA GLY A 59 13.20 1.64 -6.44
C GLY A 59 12.62 0.77 -5.32
N MET A 60 11.47 0.14 -5.55
CA MET A 60 10.87 -0.83 -4.62
C MET A 60 11.76 -2.07 -4.45
N ALA A 61 12.31 -2.60 -5.55
CA ALA A 61 13.25 -3.72 -5.53
C ALA A 61 14.48 -3.44 -4.67
N ARG A 62 15.12 -2.28 -4.88
CA ARG A 62 16.23 -1.82 -4.04
C ARG A 62 15.82 -1.72 -2.57
N GLY A 63 14.67 -1.10 -2.28
CA GLY A 63 14.15 -0.96 -0.92
C GLY A 63 13.93 -2.32 -0.24
N ALA A 64 13.40 -3.29 -0.98
CA ALA A 64 13.16 -4.63 -0.48
C ALA A 64 14.47 -5.37 -0.15
N VAL A 65 15.50 -5.25 -0.99
CA VAL A 65 16.84 -5.79 -0.70
C VAL A 65 17.45 -5.10 0.53
N MET A 66 17.38 -3.77 0.61
CA MET A 66 17.92 -2.99 1.74
C MET A 66 17.20 -3.28 3.06
N SER A 67 15.94 -3.72 3.02
CA SER A 67 15.19 -4.07 4.22
C SER A 67 15.70 -5.32 4.93
N GLY A 68 16.52 -6.14 4.26
CA GLY A 68 17.10 -7.36 4.82
C GLY A 68 16.13 -8.54 5.00
N GLY A 69 14.87 -8.39 4.57
CA GLY A 69 13.84 -9.43 4.69
C GLY A 69 13.87 -10.51 3.58
N MET A 70 14.73 -10.36 2.57
CA MET A 70 14.81 -11.30 1.45
C MET A 70 15.91 -12.35 1.65
N THR A 71 15.59 -13.60 1.33
CA THR A 71 16.57 -14.68 1.22
C THR A 71 17.46 -14.51 -0.02
N PRO A 72 18.68 -15.09 -0.06
CA PRO A 72 19.54 -15.02 -1.24
C PRO A 72 18.86 -15.51 -2.52
N ARG A 73 18.00 -16.53 -2.43
CA ARG A 73 17.21 -17.04 -3.57
C ARG A 73 16.23 -16.00 -4.10
N GLN A 74 15.52 -15.30 -3.21
CA GLN A 74 14.59 -14.23 -3.60
C GLN A 74 15.32 -13.04 -4.22
N ILE A 75 16.52 -12.70 -3.72
CA ILE A 75 17.35 -11.65 -4.31
C ILE A 75 17.76 -12.02 -5.74
N MET A 76 18.16 -13.27 -5.98
CA MET A 76 18.51 -13.74 -7.33
C MET A 76 17.30 -13.69 -8.27
N GLU A 77 16.13 -14.13 -7.81
CA GLU A 77 14.88 -14.05 -8.59
C GLU A 77 14.53 -12.59 -8.93
N LEU A 78 14.64 -11.69 -7.95
CA LEU A 78 14.41 -10.26 -8.12
C LEU A 78 15.33 -9.66 -9.19
N ILE A 79 16.63 -9.99 -9.18
CA ILE A 79 17.60 -9.50 -10.18
C ILE A 79 17.19 -9.94 -11.59
N VAL A 80 16.79 -11.21 -11.76
CA VAL A 80 16.38 -11.73 -13.06
C VAL A 80 15.13 -11.01 -13.57
N VAL A 81 14.14 -10.81 -12.70
CA VAL A 81 12.89 -10.14 -13.06
C VAL A 81 13.11 -8.64 -13.33
N ASP A 82 13.94 -7.96 -12.54
CA ASP A 82 14.31 -6.56 -12.74
C ASP A 82 14.99 -6.35 -14.11
N HIS A 83 15.95 -7.21 -14.44
CA HIS A 83 16.63 -7.15 -15.73
C HIS A 83 15.67 -7.43 -16.90
N ALA A 84 14.77 -8.40 -16.77
CA ALA A 84 13.76 -8.68 -17.78
C ALA A 84 12.81 -7.49 -18.00
N ALA A 85 12.41 -6.80 -16.93
CA ALA A 85 11.59 -5.60 -17.01
C ALA A 85 12.32 -4.46 -17.72
N LEU A 86 13.59 -4.21 -17.37
CA LEU A 86 14.42 -3.21 -18.05
C LEU A 86 14.52 -3.47 -19.56
N LEU A 87 14.78 -4.71 -19.95
CA LEU A 87 14.88 -5.09 -21.36
C LEU A 87 13.55 -4.91 -22.10
N ALA A 88 12.43 -5.25 -21.48
CA ALA A 88 11.11 -5.09 -22.10
C ALA A 88 10.78 -3.59 -22.31
N VAL A 89 11.08 -2.73 -21.33
CA VAL A 89 10.93 -1.28 -21.46
C VAL A 89 11.86 -0.73 -22.54
N ALA A 90 13.12 -1.16 -22.57
CA ALA A 90 14.07 -0.72 -23.59
C ALA A 90 13.62 -1.12 -25.02
N ARG A 91 13.01 -2.30 -25.18
CA ARG A 91 12.45 -2.73 -26.47
C ARG A 91 11.27 -1.87 -26.91
N GLU A 92 10.32 -1.57 -26.03
CA GLU A 92 9.21 -0.66 -26.36
C GLU A 92 9.70 0.76 -26.68
N MET A 93 10.76 1.22 -26.02
CA MET A 93 11.38 2.51 -26.31
C MET A 93 12.07 2.55 -27.68
N ALA A 94 12.68 1.44 -28.11
CA ALA A 94 13.36 1.34 -29.40
C ALA A 94 12.37 1.10 -30.57
N GLU A 95 11.36 0.27 -30.35
CA GLU A 95 10.36 -0.11 -31.36
C GLU A 95 8.96 -0.13 -30.72
N PRO A 96 8.28 1.03 -30.66
CA PRO A 96 6.98 1.12 -30.01
C PRO A 96 5.91 0.28 -30.71
N SER A 97 5.29 -0.65 -29.98
CA SER A 97 4.19 -1.47 -30.51
C SER A 97 3.25 -1.92 -29.40
N GLY A 98 2.00 -2.28 -29.77
CA GLY A 98 1.05 -2.81 -28.78
C GLY A 98 1.55 -4.06 -28.05
N GLY A 99 2.31 -4.93 -28.74
CA GLY A 99 2.90 -6.13 -28.16
C GLY A 99 4.05 -5.82 -27.21
N ASN A 100 4.97 -4.93 -27.60
CA ASN A 100 6.09 -4.51 -26.76
C ASN A 100 5.60 -3.74 -25.52
N MET A 101 4.60 -2.87 -25.68
CA MET A 101 3.92 -2.18 -24.59
C MET A 101 3.32 -3.16 -23.57
N HIS A 102 2.59 -4.18 -24.05
CA HIS A 102 2.00 -5.18 -23.17
C HIS A 102 3.07 -6.00 -22.45
N ALA A 103 4.11 -6.45 -23.16
CA ALA A 103 5.23 -7.19 -22.58
C ALA A 103 5.98 -6.37 -21.51
N ALA A 104 6.21 -5.08 -21.76
CA ALA A 104 6.85 -4.17 -20.80
C ALA A 104 5.98 -3.98 -19.55
N ASN A 105 4.68 -3.76 -19.73
CA ASN A 105 3.74 -3.63 -18.62
C ASN A 105 3.71 -4.89 -17.75
N ASP A 106 3.61 -6.07 -18.37
CA ASP A 106 3.59 -7.36 -17.66
C ASP A 106 4.89 -7.62 -16.89
N ALA A 107 6.04 -7.27 -17.48
CA ALA A 107 7.33 -7.43 -16.84
C ALA A 107 7.46 -6.50 -15.61
N ILE A 108 6.98 -5.26 -15.69
CA ILE A 108 6.93 -4.33 -14.55
C ILE A 108 5.99 -4.85 -13.46
N ILE A 109 4.81 -5.38 -13.80
CA ILE A 109 3.88 -5.96 -12.82
C ILE A 109 4.52 -7.12 -12.07
N ARG A 110 5.26 -8.00 -12.77
CA ARG A 110 5.99 -9.10 -12.13
C ARG A 110 7.08 -8.60 -11.18
N LEU A 111 7.81 -7.55 -11.56
CA LEU A 111 8.80 -6.93 -10.70
C LEU A 111 8.14 -6.38 -9.42
N VAL A 112 7.05 -5.63 -9.56
CA VAL A 112 6.30 -5.10 -8.42
C VAL A 112 5.82 -6.23 -7.50
N ALA A 113 5.30 -7.33 -8.05
CA ALA A 113 4.80 -8.46 -7.27
C ALA A 113 5.87 -9.07 -6.33
N LEU A 114 7.14 -9.10 -6.74
CA LEU A 114 8.24 -9.61 -5.92
C LEU A 114 8.68 -8.65 -4.80
N THR A 115 8.24 -7.40 -4.86
CA THR A 115 8.67 -6.34 -3.94
C THR A 115 7.59 -5.93 -2.93
N GLN A 116 6.36 -6.41 -3.11
CA GLN A 116 5.30 -6.19 -2.13
C GLN A 116 5.47 -7.12 -0.93
N PRO A 117 5.35 -6.60 0.30
CA PRO A 117 5.33 -7.45 1.49
C PRO A 117 4.10 -8.35 1.45
N VAL A 118 4.30 -9.65 1.65
CA VAL A 118 3.25 -10.69 1.62
C VAL A 118 2.09 -10.40 2.58
N ASP A 119 2.36 -9.63 3.65
CA ASP A 119 1.39 -9.33 4.71
C ASP A 119 0.84 -7.88 4.68
N GLY A 120 1.22 -7.07 3.69
CA GLY A 120 0.81 -5.66 3.59
C GLY A 120 1.28 -4.74 4.72
N LYS A 121 2.08 -5.25 5.66
CA LYS A 121 2.68 -4.43 6.72
C LYS A 121 3.84 -3.63 6.15
N PRO A 122 3.88 -2.30 6.36
CA PRO A 122 5.08 -1.52 6.07
C PRO A 122 6.27 -2.16 6.78
N GLN A 123 7.26 -2.61 6.02
CA GLN A 123 8.52 -3.05 6.60
C GLN A 123 9.13 -1.81 7.28
N ALA A 124 9.27 -1.84 8.61
CA ALA A 124 9.87 -0.74 9.33
C ALA A 124 11.25 -0.44 8.70
N PRO A 125 11.62 0.83 8.50
CA PRO A 125 12.92 1.18 7.96
C PRO A 125 14.00 0.49 8.81
N ALA A 126 14.94 -0.17 8.15
CA ALA A 126 16.08 -0.80 8.82
C ALA A 126 16.74 0.26 9.69
N GLN A 127 16.66 0.09 11.01
CA GLN A 127 17.23 1.08 11.92
C GLN A 127 18.72 1.20 11.64
N PRO A 128 19.28 2.42 11.54
CA PRO A 128 20.71 2.61 11.44
C PRO A 128 21.37 1.90 12.64
N ARG A 129 22.14 0.84 12.38
CA ARG A 129 23.03 0.28 13.40
C ARG A 129 24.08 1.34 13.68
N MET A 130 23.88 2.13 14.74
CA MET A 130 24.97 2.97 15.24
C MET A 130 26.13 2.05 15.64
N PRO A 131 27.37 2.38 15.24
CA PRO A 131 28.53 1.66 15.73
C PRO A 131 28.58 1.85 17.24
N LEU A 132 28.61 0.74 17.98
CA LEU A 132 29.01 0.75 19.38
C LEU A 132 30.47 1.19 19.38
N THR A 133 30.71 2.47 19.68
CA THR A 133 32.05 2.96 19.99
C THR A 133 32.52 2.34 21.31
N PRO A 134 33.83 2.04 21.43
CA PRO A 134 34.41 1.25 22.52
C PRO A 134 34.33 1.91 23.89
#